data_AF-A0A962JRK6-F1
#
_entry.id   AF-A0A962JRK6-F1
#
_cell.length_a   1.000
_cell.length_b   1.000
_cell.length_c   1.000
_cell.angle_alpha   90.00
_cell.angle_beta   90.00
_cell.angle_gamma   90.00
#
_symmetry.space_group_name_H-M   'P 1'
#
loop_
_entity.id
_entity.type
_entity.pdbx_description
1 polymer ?
#
loop_
_entity_poly.entity_id
_entity_poly.type
_entity_poly.pdbx_seq_one_letter_code
_entity_poly.pdbx_strand_id
1 'polypeptide(L)'
;MAEVGRNARDASRKIVAADTGKKNHALLAMAKAIDSARGEILQANAEDVAAAKQGGLDSALLDRLTLTDKTINGMIEGLHQVAALPDPVGEVTGLNYRPSGIQVGKMRVPLGVVGIIYESRPNVTVEAASLCLKSGNATILRGGSESIRSNQAIAKCIKQGLLSAGLPETAVQVIATTDRAAVGELITMPKYVDVIVPRGGKGLIERISRDAKV
;
A
#
# COMPACT_ATOMS: atom_id res chain seq x y z
N MET A 1 -16.37 2.41 -6.98
CA MET A 1 -14.99 1.87 -7.03
C MET A 1 -14.43 1.49 -8.40
N ALA A 2 -15.23 1.36 -9.47
CA ALA A 2 -14.74 0.84 -10.76
C ALA A 2 -13.56 1.61 -11.39
N GLU A 3 -13.53 2.94 -11.24
CA GLU A 3 -12.43 3.78 -11.73
C GLU A 3 -11.12 3.48 -11.00
N VAL A 4 -11.14 3.39 -9.66
CA VAL A 4 -9.99 3.01 -8.84
C VAL A 4 -9.39 1.69 -9.31
N GLY A 5 -10.24 0.70 -9.60
CA GLY A 5 -9.83 -0.59 -10.13
C GLY A 5 -9.17 -0.52 -11.51
N ARG A 6 -9.76 0.25 -12.45
CA ARG A 6 -9.15 0.47 -13.78
C ARG A 6 -7.79 1.16 -13.67
N ASN A 7 -7.72 2.23 -12.87
CA ASN A 7 -6.49 2.99 -12.64
C ASN A 7 -5.38 2.11 -12.05
N ALA A 8 -5.73 1.22 -11.11
CA ALA A 8 -4.77 0.28 -10.53
C ALA A 8 -4.28 -0.75 -11.55
N ARG A 9 -5.18 -1.26 -12.41
CA ARG A 9 -4.82 -2.23 -13.46
C ARG A 9 -3.95 -1.62 -14.56
N ASP A 10 -4.20 -0.36 -14.91
CA ASP A 10 -3.36 0.36 -15.88
C ASP A 10 -2.00 0.72 -15.27
N ALA A 11 -1.96 1.08 -13.99
CA ALA A 11 -0.71 1.33 -13.28
C ALA A 11 0.13 0.06 -13.10
N SER A 12 -0.48 -1.10 -12.80
CA SER A 12 0.26 -2.35 -12.58
C SER A 12 1.07 -2.76 -13.81
N ARG A 13 0.52 -2.57 -15.01
CA ARG A 13 1.23 -2.81 -16.28
C ARG A 13 2.48 -1.94 -16.44
N LYS A 14 2.41 -0.68 -16.00
CA LYS A 14 3.54 0.25 -16.04
C LYS A 14 4.58 -0.06 -14.96
N ILE A 15 4.13 -0.45 -13.77
CA ILE A 15 5.00 -0.79 -12.63
C ILE A 15 5.76 -2.10 -12.86
N VAL A 16 5.14 -3.10 -13.49
CA VAL A 16 5.80 -4.37 -13.87
C VAL A 16 7.02 -4.12 -14.77
N ALA A 17 6.96 -3.09 -15.63
CA ALA A 17 8.05 -2.71 -16.53
C ALA A 17 9.07 -1.75 -15.90
N ALA A 18 8.84 -1.29 -14.66
CA ALA A 18 9.76 -0.38 -13.99
C ALA A 18 10.99 -1.14 -13.48
N ASP A 19 12.17 -0.64 -13.83
CA ASP A 19 13.43 -1.16 -13.29
C ASP A 19 13.54 -0.93 -11.76
N THR A 20 14.44 -1.69 -11.14
CA THR A 20 14.72 -1.60 -9.70
C THR A 20 15.10 -0.18 -9.26
N GLY A 21 15.83 0.56 -10.12
CA GLY A 21 16.27 1.93 -9.84
C GLY A 21 15.11 2.89 -9.66
N LYS A 22 14.11 2.85 -10.56
CA LYS A 22 12.89 3.66 -10.46
C LYS A 22 12.07 3.32 -9.24
N LYS A 23 11.88 2.03 -8.95
CA LYS A 23 11.15 1.57 -7.75
C LYS A 23 11.85 2.07 -6.48
N ASN A 24 13.17 1.93 -6.40
CA ASN A 24 13.95 2.41 -5.26
C ASN A 24 13.94 3.94 -5.15
N HIS A 25 14.06 4.66 -6.27
CA HIS A 25 13.99 6.12 -6.28
C HIS A 25 12.64 6.61 -5.74
N ALA A 26 11.53 5.97 -6.14
CA ALA A 26 10.22 6.31 -5.61
C ALA A 26 10.17 6.14 -4.08
N LEU A 27 10.65 5.01 -3.55
CA LEU A 27 10.67 4.74 -2.10
C LEU A 27 11.49 5.78 -1.32
N LEU A 28 12.67 6.15 -1.82
CA LEU A 28 13.53 7.16 -1.20
C LEU A 28 12.93 8.57 -1.31
N ALA A 29 12.26 8.88 -2.43
CA ALA A 29 11.54 10.14 -2.60
C ALA A 29 10.32 10.23 -1.67
N MET A 30 9.60 9.13 -1.43
CA MET A 30 8.53 9.05 -0.42
C MET A 30 9.08 9.35 0.97
N ALA A 31 10.24 8.79 1.32
CA ALA A 31 10.87 9.01 2.63
C ALA A 31 11.18 10.50 2.84
N LYS A 32 11.77 11.15 1.84
CA LYS A 32 12.02 12.60 1.86
C LYS A 32 10.74 13.43 1.95
N ALA A 33 9.69 13.04 1.22
CA ALA A 33 8.40 13.74 1.24
C ALA A 33 7.74 13.63 2.63
N ILE A 34 7.75 12.46 3.24
CA ILE A 34 7.23 12.25 4.60
C ILE A 34 8.01 13.08 5.62
N ASP A 35 9.34 13.09 5.52
CA ASP A 35 10.21 13.86 6.42
C ASP A 35 9.92 15.37 6.32
N SER A 36 9.74 15.87 5.09
CA SER A 36 9.41 17.28 4.83
C SER A 36 8.00 17.64 5.30
N ALA A 37 7.06 16.69 5.27
CA ALA A 37 5.66 16.87 5.61
C ALA A 37 5.31 16.46 7.06
N ARG A 38 6.30 16.25 7.94
CA ARG A 38 6.10 15.83 9.34
C ARG A 38 5.01 16.62 10.06
N GLY A 39 5.10 17.94 10.00
CA GLY A 39 4.14 18.83 10.66
C GLY A 39 2.71 18.62 10.15
N GLU A 40 2.53 18.50 8.84
CA GLU A 40 1.22 18.25 8.23
C GLU A 40 0.65 16.89 8.63
N ILE A 41 1.48 15.85 8.64
CA ILE A 41 1.07 14.49 9.01
C ILE A 41 0.67 14.43 10.48
N LEU A 42 1.48 15.01 11.39
CA LEU A 42 1.19 15.04 12.82
C LEU A 42 -0.05 15.87 13.13
N GLN A 43 -0.24 17.00 12.45
CA GLN A 43 -1.43 17.83 12.60
C GLN A 43 -2.70 17.08 12.16
N ALA A 44 -2.66 16.45 10.97
CA ALA A 44 -3.78 15.64 10.49
C ALA A 44 -4.09 14.47 11.44
N ASN A 45 -3.05 13.87 12.03
CA ASN A 45 -3.23 12.81 13.00
C ASN A 45 -3.80 13.29 14.33
N ALA A 46 -3.40 14.45 14.82
CA ALA A 46 -3.97 15.03 16.04
C ALA A 46 -5.49 15.25 15.90
N GLU A 47 -5.95 15.69 14.72
CA GLU A 47 -7.38 15.84 14.42
C GLU A 47 -8.12 14.50 14.39
N ASP A 48 -7.52 13.47 13.79
CA ASP A 48 -8.06 12.10 13.79
C ASP A 48 -8.14 11.53 15.20
N VAL A 49 -7.09 11.68 16.02
CA VAL A 49 -7.05 11.22 17.41
C VAL A 49 -8.09 11.96 18.26
N ALA A 50 -8.24 13.28 18.08
CA ALA A 50 -9.25 14.06 18.79
C ALA A 50 -10.67 13.60 18.43
N ALA A 51 -10.96 13.41 17.14
CA ALA A 51 -12.25 12.91 16.68
C ALA A 51 -12.53 11.48 17.18
N ALA A 52 -11.52 10.60 17.16
CA ALA A 52 -11.64 9.24 17.64
C ALA A 52 -11.88 9.16 19.16
N LYS A 53 -11.22 10.03 19.94
CA LYS A 53 -11.47 10.16 21.39
C LYS A 53 -12.91 10.60 21.67
N GLN A 54 -13.40 11.61 20.96
CA GLN A 54 -14.79 12.07 21.07
C GLN A 54 -15.79 10.99 20.63
N GLY A 55 -15.43 10.17 19.65
CA GLY A 55 -16.21 9.04 19.17
C GLY A 55 -16.17 7.79 20.08
N GLY A 56 -15.47 7.85 21.21
CA GLY A 56 -15.40 6.74 22.18
C GLY A 56 -14.56 5.56 21.71
N LEU A 57 -13.57 5.77 20.83
CA LEU A 57 -12.64 4.73 20.44
C LEU A 57 -11.84 4.22 21.65
N ASP A 58 -11.64 2.91 21.76
CA ASP A 58 -10.92 2.33 22.90
C ASP A 58 -9.46 2.80 22.96
N SER A 59 -8.87 2.77 24.16
CA SER A 59 -7.51 3.25 24.37
C SER A 59 -6.47 2.51 23.53
N ALA A 60 -6.63 1.20 23.32
CA ALA A 60 -5.67 0.42 22.55
C ALA A 60 -5.72 0.76 21.05
N LEU A 61 -6.89 1.09 20.48
CA LEU A 61 -6.99 1.57 19.10
C LEU A 61 -6.55 3.04 18.98
N LEU A 62 -6.77 3.88 19.99
CA LEU A 62 -6.23 5.24 20.03
C LEU A 62 -4.69 5.25 20.02
N ASP A 63 -4.06 4.35 20.79
CA ASP A 63 -2.60 4.21 20.80
C ASP A 63 -2.06 3.79 19.44
N ARG A 64 -2.77 2.91 18.73
CA ARG A 64 -2.41 2.48 17.37
C ARG A 64 -2.62 3.58 16.33
N LEU A 65 -3.65 4.41 16.52
CA LEU A 65 -3.97 5.53 15.64
C LEU A 65 -2.95 6.66 15.77
N THR A 66 -2.40 6.86 16.97
CA THR A 66 -1.54 8.01 17.28
C THR A 66 -0.18 7.90 16.58
N LEU A 67 0.15 8.94 15.81
CA LEU A 67 1.46 9.15 15.23
C LEU A 67 2.28 10.08 16.12
N THR A 68 3.56 9.74 16.23
CA THR A 68 4.62 10.50 16.90
C THR A 68 5.82 10.63 15.97
N ASP A 69 6.79 11.47 16.31
CA ASP A 69 8.06 11.53 15.57
C ASP A 69 8.75 10.17 15.50
N LYS A 70 8.65 9.36 16.56
CA LYS A 70 9.19 7.99 16.58
C LYS A 70 8.52 7.12 15.51
N THR A 71 7.20 7.19 15.37
CA THR A 71 6.50 6.41 14.33
C THR A 71 6.81 6.93 12.93
N ILE A 72 6.99 8.25 12.75
CA ILE A 72 7.37 8.81 11.45
C ILE A 72 8.80 8.37 11.08
N ASN A 73 9.73 8.39 12.03
CA ASN A 73 11.08 7.86 11.83
C ASN A 73 11.03 6.38 11.42
N GLY A 74 10.17 5.58 12.06
CA GLY A 74 9.96 4.19 11.67
C GLY A 74 9.43 4.01 10.25
N MET A 75 8.50 4.86 9.80
CA MET A 75 8.00 4.84 8.42
C MET A 75 9.11 5.17 7.41
N ILE A 76 9.92 6.19 7.70
CA ILE A 76 11.06 6.61 6.87
C ILE A 76 12.11 5.51 6.82
N GLU A 77 12.49 4.96 7.97
CA GLU A 77 13.46 3.86 8.05
C GLU A 77 12.96 2.63 7.28
N GLY A 78 11.67 2.28 7.43
CA GLY A 78 11.05 1.18 6.69
C GLY A 78 11.15 1.37 5.17
N LEU A 79 10.97 2.60 4.66
CA LEU A 79 11.16 2.90 3.24
C LEU A 79 12.62 2.68 2.79
N HIS A 80 13.58 3.11 3.59
CA HIS A 80 15.00 2.87 3.30
C HIS A 80 15.35 1.37 3.32
N GLN A 81 14.86 0.63 4.31
CA GLN A 81 15.07 -0.81 4.41
C GLN A 81 14.48 -1.54 3.20
N VAL A 82 13.24 -1.22 2.80
CA VAL A 82 12.59 -1.85 1.64
C VAL A 82 13.30 -1.49 0.33
N ALA A 83 13.79 -0.26 0.18
CA ALA A 83 14.59 0.12 -1.00
C ALA A 83 15.90 -0.70 -1.10
N ALA A 84 16.52 -1.03 0.04
CA ALA A 84 17.74 -1.82 0.13
C ALA A 84 17.54 -3.33 -0.12
N LEU A 85 16.31 -3.84 -0.03
CA LEU A 85 16.03 -5.25 -0.32
C LEU A 85 16.36 -5.59 -1.78
N PRO A 86 16.77 -6.84 -2.08
CA PRO A 86 16.84 -7.33 -3.45
C PRO A 86 15.50 -7.17 -4.16
N ASP A 87 15.54 -6.89 -5.45
CA ASP A 87 14.34 -6.87 -6.27
C ASP A 87 13.89 -8.31 -6.59
N PRO A 88 12.70 -8.74 -6.15
CA PRO A 88 12.23 -10.09 -6.44
C PRO A 88 11.80 -10.24 -7.90
N VAL A 89 11.46 -9.16 -8.60
CA VAL A 89 10.83 -9.22 -9.92
C VAL A 89 11.85 -9.60 -11.00
N GLY A 90 11.53 -10.61 -11.80
CA GLY A 90 12.37 -11.07 -12.92
C GLY A 90 13.38 -12.16 -12.55
N GLU A 91 13.45 -12.58 -11.28
CA GLU A 91 14.29 -13.70 -10.85
C GLU A 91 13.90 -15.00 -11.58
N VAL A 92 14.86 -15.67 -12.23
CA VAL A 92 14.66 -16.94 -12.94
C VAL A 92 15.28 -18.09 -12.16
N THR A 93 14.50 -19.14 -11.89
CA THR A 93 14.93 -20.35 -11.19
C THR A 93 14.65 -21.61 -12.00
N GLY A 94 15.43 -22.66 -11.75
CA GLY A 94 15.19 -24.00 -12.32
C GLY A 94 15.34 -24.07 -13.84
N LEU A 95 16.21 -23.24 -14.42
CA LEU A 95 16.42 -23.15 -15.86
C LEU A 95 17.19 -24.37 -16.39
N ASN A 96 16.50 -25.26 -17.12
CA ASN A 96 17.06 -26.54 -17.58
C ASN A 96 16.74 -26.81 -19.06
N TYR A 97 17.65 -27.47 -19.77
CA TYR A 97 17.42 -27.97 -21.13
C TYR A 97 16.55 -29.23 -21.13
N ARG A 98 15.73 -29.37 -22.17
CA ARG A 98 14.91 -30.57 -22.43
C ARG A 98 15.44 -31.33 -23.65
N PRO A 99 15.15 -32.63 -23.79
CA PRO A 99 15.55 -33.42 -24.96
C PRO A 99 15.09 -32.84 -26.31
N SER A 100 14.03 -32.03 -26.31
CA SER A 100 13.54 -31.31 -27.50
C SER A 100 14.38 -30.09 -27.91
N GLY A 101 15.39 -29.70 -27.11
CA GLY A 101 16.24 -28.53 -27.36
C GLY A 101 15.73 -27.22 -26.73
N ILE A 102 14.53 -27.20 -26.15
CA ILE A 102 14.01 -26.02 -25.44
C ILE A 102 14.63 -25.88 -24.04
N GLN A 103 14.71 -24.65 -23.55
CA GLN A 103 15.08 -24.35 -22.17
C GLN A 103 13.82 -23.96 -21.39
N VAL A 104 13.63 -24.55 -20.20
CA VAL A 104 12.45 -24.31 -19.35
C VAL A 104 12.91 -23.85 -17.98
N GLY A 105 12.31 -22.77 -17.48
CA GLY A 105 12.55 -22.23 -16.14
C GLY A 105 11.30 -21.51 -15.61
N LYS A 106 11.37 -21.02 -14.38
CA LYS A 106 10.31 -20.24 -13.74
C LYS A 106 10.81 -18.83 -13.47
N MET A 107 10.08 -17.84 -13.96
CA MET A 107 10.36 -16.42 -13.68
C MET A 107 9.38 -15.90 -12.62
N ARG A 108 9.90 -15.18 -11.63
CA ARG A 108 9.07 -14.49 -10.64
C ARG A 108 8.49 -13.22 -11.24
N VAL A 109 7.17 -13.09 -11.20
CA VAL A 109 6.42 -11.92 -11.66
C VAL A 109 5.54 -11.37 -10.54
N PRO A 110 5.18 -10.07 -10.57
CA PRO A 110 4.22 -9.51 -9.62
C PRO A 110 2.84 -10.16 -9.75
N LEU A 111 2.04 -10.08 -8.70
CA LEU A 111 0.65 -10.55 -8.73
C LEU A 111 -0.21 -9.65 -9.63
N GLY A 112 0.03 -8.34 -9.57
CA GLY A 112 -0.69 -7.33 -10.34
C GLY A 112 -1.16 -6.20 -9.43
N VAL A 113 -2.37 -6.33 -8.89
CA VAL A 113 -3.03 -5.34 -8.03
C VAL A 113 -3.34 -5.97 -6.68
N VAL A 114 -2.82 -5.35 -5.63
CA VAL A 114 -3.01 -5.77 -4.23
C VAL A 114 -3.97 -4.80 -3.55
N GLY A 115 -5.10 -5.29 -3.03
CA GLY A 115 -5.99 -4.52 -2.17
C GLY A 115 -5.63 -4.75 -0.71
N ILE A 116 -5.36 -3.70 0.06
CA ILE A 116 -4.98 -3.81 1.47
C ILE A 116 -5.99 -3.06 2.31
N ILE A 117 -6.59 -3.78 3.25
CA ILE A 117 -7.64 -3.26 4.13
C ILE A 117 -7.11 -3.33 5.56
N TYR A 118 -7.00 -2.19 6.23
CA TYR A 118 -6.39 -2.08 7.56
C TYR A 118 -7.15 -1.14 8.49
N GLU A 119 -6.90 -1.28 9.80
CA GLU A 119 -7.60 -0.55 10.87
C GLU A 119 -6.62 0.24 11.75
N SER A 120 -7.04 1.46 12.13
CA SER A 120 -6.46 2.32 13.17
C SER A 120 -4.93 2.36 13.22
N ARG A 121 -4.25 2.29 12.06
CA ARG A 121 -2.79 2.25 11.96
C ARG A 121 -2.31 3.01 10.73
N PRO A 122 -2.16 4.35 10.82
CA PRO A 122 -1.79 5.15 9.66
C PRO A 122 -0.42 4.77 9.07
N ASN A 123 0.51 4.25 9.89
CA ASN A 123 1.82 3.77 9.45
C ASN A 123 1.75 2.62 8.44
N VAL A 124 0.71 1.78 8.52
CA VAL A 124 0.48 0.68 7.57
C VAL A 124 0.32 1.20 6.15
N THR A 125 -0.17 2.43 5.96
CA THR A 125 -0.26 3.08 4.64
C THR A 125 1.08 3.08 3.92
N VAL A 126 2.17 3.41 4.62
CA VAL A 126 3.52 3.47 4.06
C VAL A 126 4.13 2.08 3.92
N GLU A 127 4.04 1.26 4.97
CA GLU A 127 4.59 -0.11 4.98
C GLU A 127 4.00 -0.99 3.87
N ALA A 128 2.68 -0.90 3.70
CA ALA A 128 1.94 -1.65 2.69
C ALA A 128 2.29 -1.17 1.27
N ALA A 129 2.31 0.15 1.07
CA ALA A 129 2.67 0.75 -0.22
C ALA A 129 4.10 0.39 -0.63
N SER A 130 5.05 0.47 0.32
CA SER A 130 6.47 0.26 0.03
C SER A 130 6.77 -1.16 -0.45
N LEU A 131 6.25 -2.16 0.26
CA LEU A 131 6.42 -3.57 -0.10
C LEU A 131 5.75 -3.91 -1.42
N CYS A 132 4.53 -3.42 -1.66
CA CYS A 132 3.84 -3.64 -2.92
C CYS A 132 4.58 -3.00 -4.10
N LEU A 133 5.04 -1.76 -3.93
CA LEU A 133 5.78 -1.06 -4.97
C LEU A 133 7.10 -1.77 -5.29
N LYS A 134 7.88 -2.17 -4.27
CA LYS A 134 9.14 -2.90 -4.44
C LYS A 134 8.95 -4.20 -5.20
N SER A 135 7.88 -4.94 -4.86
CA SER A 135 7.51 -6.20 -5.50
C SER A 135 6.77 -6.03 -6.84
N GLY A 136 6.68 -4.81 -7.37
CA GLY A 136 6.15 -4.55 -8.72
C GLY A 136 4.62 -4.60 -8.82
N ASN A 137 3.91 -4.43 -7.71
CA ASN A 137 2.45 -4.44 -7.66
C ASN A 137 1.90 -3.01 -7.59
N ALA A 138 0.75 -2.78 -8.23
CA ALA A 138 -0.09 -1.63 -7.88
C ALA A 138 -0.88 -1.93 -6.61
N THR A 139 -1.28 -0.89 -5.88
CA THR A 139 -1.89 -1.03 -4.55
C THR A 139 -3.11 -0.15 -4.40
N ILE A 140 -4.17 -0.74 -3.85
CA ILE A 140 -5.35 -0.01 -3.38
C ILE A 140 -5.41 -0.15 -1.87
N LEU A 141 -5.31 0.97 -1.16
CA LEU A 141 -5.25 1.04 0.29
C LEU A 141 -6.59 1.55 0.83
N ARG A 142 -7.21 0.76 1.71
CA ARG A 142 -8.39 1.14 2.47
C ARG A 142 -8.05 1.09 3.96
N GLY A 143 -7.76 2.24 4.54
CA GLY A 143 -7.60 2.40 5.98
C GLY A 143 -8.92 2.53 6.73
N GLY A 144 -8.85 2.51 8.06
CA GLY A 144 -10.00 2.77 8.93
C GLY A 144 -10.47 4.22 8.82
N SER A 145 -11.79 4.42 8.98
CA SER A 145 -12.43 5.74 8.90
C SER A 145 -11.89 6.74 9.92
N GLU A 146 -11.43 6.23 11.07
CA GLU A 146 -10.81 6.97 12.16
C GLU A 146 -9.42 7.53 11.84
N SER A 147 -8.79 7.06 10.77
CA SER A 147 -7.44 7.47 10.34
C SER A 147 -7.42 8.22 9.01
N ILE A 148 -8.60 8.71 8.56
CA ILE A 148 -8.77 9.20 7.19
C ILE A 148 -7.87 10.40 6.87
N ARG A 149 -7.74 11.37 7.79
CA ARG A 149 -6.90 12.57 7.54
C ARG A 149 -5.43 12.19 7.49
N SER A 150 -4.99 11.36 8.43
CA SER A 150 -3.63 10.84 8.51
C SER A 150 -3.26 10.08 7.23
N ASN A 151 -4.14 9.17 6.79
CA ASN A 151 -3.91 8.37 5.58
C ASN A 151 -3.85 9.24 4.33
N GLN A 152 -4.68 10.28 4.23
CA GLN A 152 -4.66 11.20 3.09
C GLN A 152 -3.41 12.10 3.08
N ALA A 153 -2.94 12.56 4.25
CA ALA A 153 -1.68 13.29 4.36
C ALA A 153 -0.49 12.42 3.89
N ILE A 154 -0.46 11.16 4.33
CA ILE A 154 0.56 10.19 3.89
C ILE A 154 0.40 9.88 2.39
N ALA A 155 -0.82 9.73 1.88
CA ALA A 155 -1.09 9.47 0.47
C ALA A 155 -0.51 10.54 -0.45
N LYS A 156 -0.56 11.82 -0.04
CA LYS A 156 0.07 12.93 -0.79
C LYS A 156 1.58 12.74 -0.89
N CYS A 157 2.25 12.34 0.19
CA CYS A 157 3.68 12.07 0.20
C CYS A 157 4.05 10.88 -0.70
N ILE A 158 3.24 9.82 -0.66
CA ILE A 158 3.39 8.66 -1.54
C ILE A 158 3.27 9.07 -3.01
N LYS A 159 2.23 9.84 -3.34
CA LYS A 159 1.99 10.38 -4.68
C LYS A 159 3.18 11.21 -5.18
N GLN A 160 3.73 12.07 -4.33
CA GLN A 160 4.91 12.88 -4.66
C GLN A 160 6.15 12.01 -4.94
N GLY A 161 6.35 10.95 -4.17
CA GLY A 161 7.45 10.00 -4.39
C GLY A 161 7.33 9.24 -5.72
N LEU A 162 6.12 8.77 -6.05
CA LEU A 162 5.84 8.11 -7.34
C LEU A 162 6.13 9.04 -8.52
N LEU A 163 5.60 10.26 -8.48
CA LEU A 163 5.78 11.25 -9.55
C LEU A 163 7.26 11.63 -9.74
N SER A 164 8.02 11.76 -8.65
CA SER A 164 9.46 12.05 -8.70
C SER A 164 10.26 10.96 -9.42
N ALA A 165 9.79 9.70 -9.36
CA ALA A 165 10.39 8.57 -10.07
C ALA A 165 9.86 8.37 -11.51
N GLY A 166 8.95 9.22 -11.97
CA GLY A 166 8.24 9.04 -13.24
C GLY A 166 7.30 7.83 -13.24
N LEU A 167 6.86 7.37 -12.06
CA LEU A 167 5.88 6.30 -11.92
C LEU A 167 4.45 6.88 -11.87
N PRO A 168 3.43 6.12 -12.29
CA PRO A 168 2.05 6.60 -12.24
C PRO A 168 1.63 6.90 -10.79
N GLU A 169 1.01 8.06 -10.56
CA GLU A 169 0.42 8.39 -9.25
C GLU A 169 -0.63 7.38 -8.79
N THR A 170 -1.28 6.69 -9.73
CA THR A 170 -2.29 5.66 -9.47
C THR A 170 -1.69 4.29 -9.13
N ALA A 171 -0.36 4.15 -9.10
CA ALA A 171 0.30 2.94 -8.66
C ALA A 171 0.02 2.63 -7.18
N VAL A 172 -0.21 3.65 -6.36
CA VAL A 172 -0.72 3.50 -5.00
C VAL A 172 -1.90 4.46 -4.82
N GLN A 173 -3.08 3.90 -4.57
CA GLN A 173 -4.31 4.67 -4.38
C GLN A 173 -4.82 4.47 -2.96
N VAL A 174 -4.99 5.56 -2.21
CA VAL A 174 -5.63 5.53 -0.88
C VAL A 174 -7.06 5.99 -1.02
N ILE A 175 -8.01 5.12 -0.67
CA ILE A 175 -9.44 5.43 -0.77
C ILE A 175 -9.78 6.59 0.18
N ALA A 176 -10.37 7.66 -0.38
CA ALA A 176 -10.69 8.89 0.35
C ALA A 176 -12.11 8.94 0.93
N THR A 177 -12.86 7.82 0.92
CA THR A 177 -14.19 7.72 1.52
C THR A 177 -14.17 6.95 2.84
N THR A 178 -14.99 7.38 3.79
CA THR A 178 -15.25 6.66 5.05
C THR A 178 -16.34 5.60 4.92
N ASP A 179 -17.02 5.54 3.76
CA ASP A 179 -18.10 4.58 3.52
C ASP A 179 -17.61 3.13 3.61
N ARG A 180 -18.32 2.34 4.41
CA ARG A 180 -18.06 0.91 4.60
C ARG A 180 -18.39 0.08 3.36
N ALA A 181 -19.24 0.57 2.47
CA ALA A 181 -19.55 -0.10 1.20
C ALA A 181 -18.31 -0.23 0.30
N ALA A 182 -17.36 0.70 0.39
CA ALA A 182 -16.11 0.64 -0.36
C ALA A 182 -15.29 -0.63 -0.08
N VAL A 183 -15.37 -1.19 1.14
CA VAL A 183 -14.75 -2.48 1.48
C VAL A 183 -15.41 -3.61 0.71
N GLY A 184 -16.75 -3.66 0.71
CA GLY A 184 -17.52 -4.68 0.00
C GLY A 184 -17.28 -4.63 -1.51
N GLU A 185 -17.24 -3.44 -2.09
CA GLU A 185 -16.86 -3.26 -3.50
C GLU A 185 -15.42 -3.75 -3.74
N LEU A 186 -14.44 -3.33 -2.94
CA LEU A 186 -13.04 -3.69 -3.17
C LEU A 186 -12.79 -5.21 -3.14
N ILE A 187 -13.38 -5.93 -2.19
CA ILE A 187 -13.20 -7.39 -2.06
C ILE A 187 -14.01 -8.20 -3.09
N THR A 188 -14.86 -7.56 -3.89
CA THR A 188 -15.69 -8.19 -4.92
C THR A 188 -15.35 -7.71 -6.34
N MET A 189 -14.11 -7.25 -6.56
CA MET A 189 -13.61 -6.73 -7.84
C MET A 189 -12.53 -7.64 -8.50
N PRO A 190 -12.79 -8.93 -8.78
CA PRO A 190 -11.78 -9.86 -9.32
C PRO A 190 -11.29 -9.48 -10.72
N LYS A 191 -12.01 -8.60 -11.42
CA LYS A 191 -11.56 -8.03 -12.71
C LYS A 191 -10.32 -7.14 -12.56
N TYR A 192 -10.13 -6.53 -11.39
CA TYR A 192 -9.15 -5.48 -11.18
C TYR A 192 -8.16 -5.77 -10.05
N VAL A 193 -8.58 -6.51 -9.02
CA VAL A 193 -7.77 -6.84 -7.85
C VAL A 193 -7.42 -8.33 -7.91
N ASP A 194 -6.15 -8.67 -7.73
CA ASP A 194 -5.65 -10.05 -7.82
C ASP A 194 -5.51 -10.70 -6.43
N VAL A 195 -5.38 -9.91 -5.36
CA VAL A 195 -5.33 -10.40 -3.98
C VAL A 195 -5.78 -9.33 -2.98
N ILE A 196 -6.41 -9.78 -1.89
CA ILE A 196 -6.74 -8.94 -0.72
C ILE A 196 -5.87 -9.32 0.48
N VAL A 197 -5.30 -8.31 1.15
CA VAL A 197 -4.53 -8.47 2.38
C VAL A 197 -5.22 -7.73 3.52
N PRO A 198 -5.96 -8.42 4.41
CA PRO A 198 -6.55 -7.81 5.59
C PRO A 198 -5.52 -7.67 6.72
N ARG A 199 -5.48 -6.49 7.37
CA ARG A 199 -4.62 -6.20 8.53
C ARG A 199 -5.41 -5.48 9.62
N GLY A 200 -6.04 -6.24 10.51
CA GLY A 200 -6.84 -5.69 11.61
C GLY A 200 -7.25 -6.75 12.62
N GLY A 201 -8.33 -6.49 13.35
CA GLY A 201 -8.89 -7.44 14.32
C GLY A 201 -9.46 -8.70 13.67
N LYS A 202 -9.74 -9.72 14.50
CA LYS A 202 -10.34 -10.99 14.05
C LYS A 202 -11.62 -10.78 13.25
N GLY A 203 -12.49 -9.87 13.70
CA GLY A 203 -13.76 -9.60 13.01
C GLY A 203 -13.60 -9.04 11.59
N LEU A 204 -12.59 -8.20 11.35
CA LEU A 204 -12.29 -7.73 9.99
C LEU A 204 -11.81 -8.88 9.10
N ILE A 205 -10.89 -9.69 9.63
CA ILE A 205 -10.32 -10.83 8.90
C ILE A 205 -11.42 -11.84 8.57
N GLU A 206 -12.26 -12.21 9.53
CA GLU A 206 -13.38 -13.13 9.32
C GLU A 206 -14.37 -12.61 8.28
N ARG A 207 -14.74 -11.32 8.34
CA ARG A 207 -15.63 -10.70 7.37
C ARG A 207 -15.05 -10.75 5.96
N ILE A 208 -13.78 -10.36 5.79
CA ILE A 208 -13.12 -10.35 4.49
C ILE A 208 -13.00 -11.78 3.95
N SER A 209 -12.56 -12.73 4.76
CA SER A 209 -12.42 -14.13 4.36
C SER A 209 -13.74 -14.77 3.91
N ARG A 210 -14.87 -14.35 4.49
CA ARG A 210 -16.20 -14.86 4.13
C ARG A 210 -16.76 -14.21 2.87
N ASP A 211 -16.58 -12.90 2.71
CA ASP A 211 -17.30 -12.11 1.71
C ASP A 211 -16.47 -11.86 0.43
N ALA A 212 -15.15 -12.05 0.48
CA ALA A 212 -14.26 -11.82 -0.66
C ALA A 212 -14.52 -12.79 -1.82
N LYS A 213 -14.46 -12.25 -3.04
CA LYS A 213 -14.57 -12.99 -4.32
C LYS A 213 -13.33 -12.79 -5.21
N VAL A 214 -12.26 -12.28 -4.62
CA VAL A 214 -10.94 -12.09 -5.21
C VAL A 214 -10.05 -13.23 -4.75
#